data_AF-A0A8D4BJ56-F1
#
_entry.id   AF-A0A8D4BJ56-F1
#
_cell.length_a   1.000
_cell.length_b   1.000
_cell.length_c   1.000
_cell.angle_alpha   90.00
_cell.angle_beta   90.00
_cell.angle_gamma   90.00
#
_symmetry.space_group_name_H-M   'P 1'
#
loop_
_entity.id
_entity.type
_entity.pdbx_description
1 polymer ?
#
loop_
_entity_poly.entity_id
_entity_poly.type
_entity_poly.pdbx_seq_one_letter_code
_entity_poly.pdbx_strand_id
1 'polypeptide(L)'
;MIQTNEAATIGYMYIDGEGTVGHHPAPIPQLFIVVEGEGWVTGGDQKRVSIKRGEAAMWEKGEWHTSRSEEGMTAIVIQSEELHPETFMERKKHA
;
A
#
# COMPACT_ATOMS: atom_id res chain seq x y z
N MET A 1 -0.12 17.65 -3.46
CA MET A 1 -1.33 17.30 -2.70
C MET A 1 -2.39 16.86 -3.68
N ILE A 2 -3.23 15.89 -3.31
CA ILE A 2 -4.35 15.40 -4.12
C ILE A 2 -5.65 15.57 -3.35
N GLN A 3 -6.74 15.76 -4.07
CA GLN A 3 -8.10 15.66 -3.55
C GLN A 3 -8.80 14.56 -4.34
N THR A 4 -9.50 13.67 -3.65
CA THR A 4 -10.37 12.68 -4.29
C THR A 4 -11.70 13.35 -4.64
N ASN A 5 -12.30 12.96 -5.77
CA ASN A 5 -13.65 13.40 -6.12
C ASN A 5 -14.69 12.51 -5.42
N GLU A 6 -14.34 11.26 -5.18
CA GLU A 6 -15.14 10.28 -4.45
C GLU A 6 -14.74 10.21 -2.97
N ALA A 7 -15.64 9.66 -2.16
CA ALA A 7 -15.41 9.51 -0.73
C ALA A 7 -14.19 8.61 -0.46
N ALA A 8 -13.25 9.12 0.33
CA ALA A 8 -12.08 8.38 0.74
C ALA A 8 -12.26 7.78 2.15
N THR A 9 -11.87 6.52 2.31
CA THR A 9 -11.66 5.90 3.61
C THR A 9 -10.18 5.92 3.94
N ILE A 10 -9.85 6.34 5.16
CA ILE A 10 -8.47 6.43 5.63
C ILE A 10 -8.31 5.50 6.83
N GLY A 11 -7.41 4.54 6.71
CA GLY A 11 -6.99 3.62 7.77
C GLY A 11 -5.59 3.97 8.25
N TYR A 12 -5.35 3.79 9.55
CA TYR A 12 -4.03 3.82 10.14
C TYR A 12 -3.76 2.46 10.77
N MET A 13 -2.63 1.84 10.45
CA MET A 13 -2.35 0.47 10.84
C MET A 13 -0.92 0.28 11.33
N TYR A 14 -0.80 -0.58 12.33
CA TYR A 14 0.47 -1.12 12.81
C TYR A 14 0.57 -2.58 12.36
N ILE A 15 1.72 -2.94 11.80
CA ILE A 15 2.12 -4.32 11.53
C ILE A 15 3.30 -4.58 12.45
N ASP A 16 3.11 -5.45 13.44
CA ASP A 16 4.19 -5.84 14.35
C ASP A 16 5.29 -6.62 13.60
N GLY A 17 6.43 -6.83 14.27
CA GLY A 17 7.48 -7.73 13.79
C GLY A 17 6.92 -9.12 13.48
N GLU A 18 7.36 -9.68 12.35
CA GLU A 18 6.84 -10.91 11.73
C GLU A 18 5.34 -10.86 11.33
N GLY A 19 4.67 -9.72 11.53
CA GLY A 19 3.27 -9.49 11.25
C GLY A 19 2.97 -9.48 9.75
N THR A 20 1.82 -10.04 9.37
CA THR A 20 1.39 -10.16 7.97
C THR A 20 -0.08 -9.79 7.82
N VAL A 21 -0.38 -8.89 6.87
CA VAL A 21 -1.72 -8.78 6.28
C VAL A 21 -1.78 -9.78 5.15
N GLY A 22 -2.59 -10.83 5.36
CA GLY A 22 -2.65 -12.01 4.48
C GLY A 22 -3.06 -11.70 3.05
N HIS A 23 -2.95 -12.70 2.18
CA HIS A 23 -3.22 -12.52 0.75
C HIS A 23 -4.72 -12.30 0.49
N HIS A 24 -5.10 -11.11 0.01
CA HIS A 24 -6.50 -10.76 -0.25
C HIS A 24 -6.62 -9.77 -1.42
N PRO A 25 -7.78 -9.71 -2.10
CA PRO A 25 -8.02 -8.72 -3.14
C PRO A 25 -8.31 -7.35 -2.52
N ALA A 26 -7.81 -6.29 -3.14
CA ALA A 26 -8.22 -4.93 -2.81
C ALA A 26 -9.71 -4.74 -3.20
N PRO A 27 -10.60 -4.34 -2.27
CA PRO A 27 -12.03 -4.19 -2.57
C PRO A 27 -12.32 -3.01 -3.51
N ILE A 28 -11.48 -1.99 -3.44
CA ILE A 28 -11.44 -0.77 -4.26
C ILE A 28 -9.96 -0.34 -4.40
N PRO A 29 -9.61 0.62 -5.27
CA PRO A 29 -8.25 1.12 -5.38
C PRO A 29 -7.69 1.53 -4.02
N GLN A 30 -6.47 1.09 -3.71
CA GLN A 30 -5.87 1.22 -2.38
C GLN A 30 -4.44 1.69 -2.47
N LEU A 31 -4.15 2.82 -1.82
CA LEU A 31 -2.80 3.34 -1.62
C LEU A 31 -2.33 3.02 -0.20
N PHE A 32 -1.26 2.24 -0.08
CA PHE A 32 -0.61 1.86 1.17
C PHE A 32 0.70 2.63 1.32
N ILE A 33 0.78 3.52 2.30
CA ILE A 33 1.90 4.43 2.51
C ILE A 33 2.62 4.04 3.80
N VAL A 34 3.88 3.66 3.70
CA VAL A 34 4.69 3.36 4.89
C VAL A 34 5.18 4.67 5.49
N VAL A 35 4.79 4.95 6.74
CA VAL A 35 5.20 6.16 7.47
C VAL A 35 6.33 5.89 8.47
N GLU A 36 6.50 4.64 8.89
CA GLU A 36 7.58 4.19 9.78
C GLU A 36 7.90 2.71 9.53
N GLY A 37 9.16 2.33 9.74
CA GLY A 37 9.63 0.96 9.54
C GLY A 37 9.79 0.57 8.07
N GLU A 38 9.86 -0.74 7.83
CA GLU A 38 10.04 -1.33 6.51
C GLU A 38 9.47 -2.75 6.42
N GLY A 39 9.34 -3.25 5.21
CA GLY A 39 8.81 -4.58 4.96
C GLY A 39 8.83 -4.91 3.47
N TRP A 40 7.91 -5.79 3.08
CA TRP A 40 7.67 -6.10 1.69
C TRP A 40 6.18 -6.23 1.40
N VAL A 41 5.84 -5.95 0.16
CA VAL A 41 4.50 -6.11 -0.40
C VAL A 41 4.53 -7.01 -1.63
N THR A 42 3.37 -7.50 -2.05
CA THR A 42 3.20 -8.16 -3.36
C THR A 42 2.03 -7.55 -4.12
N GLY A 43 2.04 -7.69 -5.44
CA GLY A 43 0.84 -7.52 -6.28
C GLY A 43 0.30 -8.88 -6.74
N GLY A 44 -0.49 -8.87 -7.82
CA GLY A 44 -1.11 -10.08 -8.38
C GLY A 44 -0.11 -11.16 -8.85
N ASP A 45 1.14 -10.80 -9.13
CA ASP A 45 2.20 -11.73 -9.53
C ASP A 45 2.92 -12.39 -8.33
N GLN A 46 2.54 -12.03 -7.11
CA GLN A 46 3.11 -12.50 -5.84
C GLN A 46 4.62 -12.25 -5.68
N LYS A 47 5.23 -11.41 -6.52
CA LYS A 47 6.63 -11.03 -6.34
C LYS A 47 6.76 -10.05 -5.19
N ARG A 48 7.72 -10.33 -4.32
CA ARG A 48 8.02 -9.45 -3.17
C ARG A 48 8.74 -8.21 -3.65
N VAL A 49 8.18 -7.05 -3.31
CA VAL A 49 8.77 -5.75 -3.53
C VAL A 49 9.04 -5.14 -2.15
N SER A 50 10.30 -4.83 -1.88
CA SER A 50 10.67 -4.13 -0.64
C SER A 50 10.04 -2.74 -0.61
N ILE A 51 9.53 -2.37 0.55
CA ILE A 51 8.92 -1.08 0.82
C ILE A 51 9.39 -0.58 2.18
N LYS A 52 9.60 0.73 2.30
CA LYS A 52 10.04 1.36 3.56
C LYS A 52 9.41 2.73 3.74
N ARG A 53 9.63 3.33 4.92
CA ARG A 53 9.22 4.70 5.22
C ARG A 53 9.43 5.65 4.04
N GLY A 54 8.37 6.37 3.69
CA GLY A 54 8.34 7.34 2.59
C GLY A 54 7.99 6.74 1.23
N GLU A 55 7.82 5.43 1.15
CA GLU A 55 7.38 4.72 -0.06
C GLU A 55 5.93 4.28 0.06
N ALA A 56 5.30 4.04 -1.10
CA ALA A 56 3.91 3.60 -1.16
C ALA A 56 3.72 2.50 -2.22
N ALA A 57 2.73 1.64 -1.99
CA ALA A 57 2.21 0.68 -2.95
C ALA A 57 0.79 1.07 -3.34
N MET A 58 0.46 0.97 -4.63
CA MET A 58 -0.88 1.17 -5.16
C MET A 58 -1.37 -0.16 -5.70
N TRP A 59 -2.54 -0.59 -5.27
CA TRP A 59 -3.22 -1.77 -5.80
C TRP A 59 -4.54 -1.39 -6.45
N GLU A 60 -4.82 -1.99 -7.60
CA GLU A 60 -6.07 -1.78 -8.32
C GLU A 60 -7.22 -2.60 -7.71
N LYS A 61 -8.46 -2.22 -8.00
CA LYS A 61 -9.64 -2.98 -7.58
C LYS A 61 -9.56 -4.42 -8.06
N GLY A 62 -9.70 -5.36 -7.12
CA GLY A 62 -9.59 -6.80 -7.37
C GLY A 62 -8.16 -7.34 -7.42
N GLU A 63 -7.14 -6.47 -7.34
CA GLU A 63 -5.74 -6.92 -7.30
C GLU A 63 -5.43 -7.60 -5.97
N TRP A 64 -4.94 -8.83 -6.06
CA TRP A 64 -4.52 -9.61 -4.91
C TRP A 64 -3.15 -9.17 -4.42
N HIS A 65 -3.03 -8.95 -3.11
CA HIS A 65 -1.80 -8.44 -2.53
C HIS A 65 -1.59 -8.98 -1.11
N THR A 66 -0.37 -8.81 -0.61
CA THR A 66 0.08 -9.18 0.74
C THR A 66 0.98 -8.06 1.24
N SER A 67 0.96 -7.77 2.54
CA SER A 67 1.90 -6.87 3.20
C SER A 67 2.49 -7.55 4.42
N ARG A 68 3.82 -7.52 4.59
CA ARG A 68 4.50 -8.11 5.76
C ARG A 68 5.68 -7.25 6.19
N SER A 69 5.98 -7.29 7.47
CA SER A 69 7.23 -6.77 8.02
C SER A 69 7.91 -7.81 8.89
N GLU A 70 9.25 -7.80 8.93
CA GLU A 70 10.02 -8.63 9.85
C GLU A 70 10.28 -7.89 11.17
N GLU A 71 10.57 -6.57 11.14
CA GLU A 71 10.87 -5.77 12.34
C GLU A 71 9.71 -4.87 12.80
N GLY A 72 8.67 -4.76 11.99
CA GLY A 72 7.50 -3.92 12.21
C GLY A 72 7.44 -2.74 11.23
N MET A 73 6.21 -2.33 10.88
CA MET A 73 5.96 -1.12 10.10
C MET A 73 4.62 -0.49 10.42
N THR A 74 4.56 0.82 10.27
CA THR A 74 3.33 1.59 10.39
C THR A 74 2.95 2.12 9.02
N ALA A 75 1.68 1.95 8.65
CA ALA A 75 1.17 2.41 7.37
C ALA A 75 -0.13 3.22 7.50
N ILE A 76 -0.31 4.14 6.55
CA ILE A 76 -1.58 4.78 6.27
C ILE A 76 -2.13 4.14 5.00
N VAL A 77 -3.39 3.74 5.04
CA VAL A 77 -4.12 3.18 3.91
C VAL A 77 -5.18 4.18 3.47
N ILE A 78 -5.16 4.57 2.20
CA ILE A 78 -6.17 5.44 1.60
C ILE A 78 -6.89 4.65 0.52
N GLN A 79 -8.22 4.61 0.58
CA GLN A 79 -9.06 3.89 -0.37
C GLN A 79 -10.16 4.81 -0.90
N SER A 80 -10.39 4.80 -2.21
CA SER A 80 -11.43 5.58 -2.89
C SER A 80 -11.75 4.92 -4.25
N GLU A 81 -12.99 5.02 -4.75
CA GLU A 81 -13.35 4.50 -6.08
C GLU A 81 -12.57 5.22 -7.20
N GLU A 82 -12.24 6.51 -7.01
CA GLU A 82 -11.31 7.27 -7.84
C GLU A 82 -10.06 7.65 -7.02
N LEU A 83 -8.90 7.08 -7.38
CA LEU A 83 -7.62 7.32 -6.69
C LEU A 83 -6.45 7.28 -7.68
N HIS A 84 -5.84 8.44 -7.95
CA HIS A 84 -4.81 8.63 -8.98
C HIS A 84 -3.50 9.22 -8.42
N PRO A 85 -2.76 8.49 -7.56
CA PRO A 85 -1.54 8.98 -6.95
C PRO A 85 -0.43 9.33 -7.95
N GLU A 86 -0.42 8.69 -9.13
CA GLU A 86 0.53 8.94 -10.21
C GLU A 86 0.48 10.37 -10.78
N THR A 87 -0.60 11.12 -10.51
CA THR A 87 -0.70 12.52 -10.93
C THR A 87 0.25 13.46 -10.17
N PHE A 88 0.81 13.01 -9.03
CA PHE A 88 1.72 13.81 -8.20
C PHE A 88 2.82 13.01 -7.49
N MET A 89 2.77 11.67 -7.52
CA MET A 89 3.81 10.79 -6.98
C MET A 89 4.65 10.18 -8.11
N GLU A 90 5.96 10.16 -7.92
CA GLU A 90 6.87 9.51 -8.85
C GLU A 90 6.77 7.98 -8.71
N ARG A 91 6.57 7.28 -9.83
CA ARG A 91 6.67 5.82 -9.84
C ARG A 91 8.14 5.42 -9.68
N LYS A 92 8.40 4.60 -8.66
CA LYS A 92 9.71 3.95 -8.50
C LYS A 92 9.95 3.05 -9.70
N LYS A 93 11.04 3.29 -10.44
CA LYS A 93 11.47 2.38 -11.51
C LYS A 93 11.91 1.08 -10.85
N HIS A 94 11.21 -0.02 -11.12
CA HIS A 94 11.68 -1.34 -10.73
C HIS A 94 12.92 -1.67 -11.59
N ALA A 95 14.04 -2.00 -10.94
CA ALA A 95 15.25 -2.50 -11.57
C ALA A 95 15.14 -4.01 -11.83
#